data_AF-A0A7J8FH44-F1
#
_entry.id   AF-A0A7J8FH44-F1
#
_cell.length_a   1.000
_cell.length_b   1.000
_cell.length_c   1.000
_cell.angle_alpha   90.00
_cell.angle_beta   90.00
_cell.angle_gamma   90.00
#
_symmetry.space_group_name_H-M   'P 1'
#
loop_
_entity.id
_entity.type
_entity.pdbx_description
1 polymer ?
#
loop_
_entity_poly.entity_id
_entity_poly.type
_entity_poly.pdbx_seq_one_letter_code
_entity_poly.pdbx_strand_id
1 'polypeptide(L)'
;MALWLTLVVTLTCFGGLASPGPVPSSFTALGELIRELHNITQKGPLCNGSMVWNVNLTANPYCAALESLSNVSDCHAIQRTQRMLSALCPRKLSSGQVSSQPIRDTKVEVIRFAKDLLQHLRKNVRHGKWI
;
A
#
# COMPACT_ATOMS: atom_id res chain seq x y z
N MET A 1 5.32 -33.20 -56.01
CA MET A 1 4.73 -31.98 -55.40
C MET A 1 4.13 -32.37 -54.04
N ALA A 2 4.23 -31.49 -53.04
CA ALA A 2 3.83 -31.62 -51.60
C ALA A 2 4.89 -32.29 -50.68
N LEU A 3 5.69 -31.54 -49.90
CA LEU A 3 5.46 -30.85 -48.58
C LEU A 3 6.10 -31.71 -47.44
N TRP A 4 7.32 -31.44 -46.96
CA TRP A 4 7.66 -30.53 -45.82
C TRP A 4 6.75 -30.78 -44.60
N LEU A 5 7.18 -31.28 -43.43
CA LEU A 5 8.06 -30.61 -42.44
C LEU A 5 8.55 -31.55 -41.31
N THR A 6 9.74 -31.21 -40.84
CA THR A 6 10.52 -31.65 -39.68
C THR A 6 9.76 -31.72 -38.34
N LEU A 7 9.78 -32.89 -37.71
CA LEU A 7 9.42 -33.10 -36.30
C LEU A 7 10.68 -32.95 -35.43
N VAL A 8 11.00 -31.73 -35.01
CA VAL A 8 11.99 -31.46 -33.96
C VAL A 8 11.24 -31.08 -32.70
N VAL A 9 11.06 -32.04 -31.80
CA VAL A 9 10.48 -31.81 -30.47
C VAL A 9 11.59 -31.32 -29.56
N THR A 10 11.73 -30.00 -29.41
CA THR A 10 12.56 -29.38 -28.37
C THR A 10 11.88 -29.55 -27.02
N LEU A 11 12.28 -30.57 -26.26
CA LEU A 11 11.85 -30.75 -24.87
C LEU A 11 12.69 -29.87 -23.93
N THR A 12 12.59 -28.55 -24.07
CA THR A 12 13.10 -27.60 -23.08
C THR A 12 12.04 -27.40 -22.00
N CYS A 13 12.07 -28.22 -20.96
CA CYS A 13 11.21 -28.02 -19.79
C CYS A 13 11.97 -28.29 -18.49
N PHE A 14 12.78 -27.31 -18.07
CA PHE A 14 13.18 -27.11 -16.68
C PHE A 14 13.25 -25.60 -16.38
N GLY A 15 12.17 -24.89 -16.72
CA GLY A 15 11.89 -23.59 -16.13
C GLY A 15 11.14 -23.82 -14.84
N GLY A 16 11.88 -23.97 -13.73
CA GLY A 16 11.32 -23.98 -12.39
C GLY A 16 10.59 -22.66 -12.13
N LEU A 17 9.30 -22.63 -12.44
CA LEU A 17 8.39 -21.61 -11.97
C LEU A 17 8.31 -21.79 -10.46
N ALA A 18 9.16 -21.08 -9.74
CA ALA A 18 8.97 -20.84 -8.32
C ALA A 18 7.58 -20.22 -8.17
N SER A 19 6.62 -21.06 -7.78
CA SER A 19 5.25 -20.65 -7.50
C SER A 19 5.32 -19.45 -6.56
N PRO A 20 4.79 -18.29 -6.93
CA PRO A 20 4.65 -17.19 -5.98
C PRO A 20 3.94 -17.74 -4.75
N GLY A 21 4.57 -17.59 -3.58
CA GLY A 21 3.96 -17.99 -2.33
C GLY A 21 2.57 -17.35 -2.18
N PRO A 22 1.66 -17.95 -1.40
CA PRO A 22 0.32 -17.41 -1.20
C PRO A 22 0.40 -15.94 -0.79
N VAL A 23 -0.18 -15.04 -1.59
CA VAL A 23 -0.28 -13.63 -1.22
C VAL A 23 -1.14 -13.57 0.04
N PRO A 24 -0.67 -12.96 1.15
CA PRO A 24 -1.44 -12.89 2.38
C PRO A 24 -2.80 -12.21 2.10
N SER A 25 -3.84 -12.72 2.74
CA SER A 25 -5.19 -12.14 2.61
C SER A 25 -5.16 -10.64 2.94
N SER A 26 -6.02 -9.85 2.30
CA SER A 26 -6.13 -8.40 2.55
C SER A 26 -6.31 -8.08 4.03
N PHE A 27 -7.03 -8.94 4.76
CA PHE A 27 -7.23 -8.83 6.20
C PHE A 27 -5.93 -9.03 6.99
N THR A 28 -5.11 -10.03 6.63
CA THR A 28 -3.79 -10.25 7.25
C THR A 28 -2.88 -9.06 7.02
N ALA A 29 -2.82 -8.54 5.80
CA ALA A 29 -2.02 -7.36 5.46
C ALA A 29 -2.49 -6.09 6.21
N LEU A 30 -3.80 -5.91 6.37
CA LEU A 30 -4.36 -4.83 7.19
C LEU A 30 -3.97 -4.97 8.67
N GLY A 31 -4.02 -6.18 9.23
CA GLY A 31 -3.60 -6.44 10.60
C GLY A 31 -2.12 -6.11 10.83
N GLU A 32 -1.26 -6.46 9.88
CA GLU A 32 0.16 -6.11 9.90
C GLU A 32 0.38 -4.59 9.81
N LEU A 33 -0.35 -3.90 8.92
CA LEU A 33 -0.27 -2.44 8.80
C LEU A 33 -0.68 -1.75 10.10
N ILE A 34 -1.75 -2.19 10.76
CA ILE A 34 -2.19 -1.64 12.06
C ILE A 34 -1.10 -1.83 13.12
N ARG A 35 -0.44 -2.99 13.14
CA ARG A 35 0.64 -3.28 14.08
C ARG A 35 1.87 -2.40 13.82
N GLU A 36 2.23 -2.22 12.55
CA GLU A 36 3.35 -1.36 12.15
C GLU A 36 3.08 0.11 12.50
N LEU A 37 1.89 0.63 12.16
CA LEU A 37 1.46 1.98 12.50
C LEU A 37 1.45 2.20 14.02
N HIS A 38 1.04 1.20 14.79
CA HIS A 38 1.09 1.28 16.25
C HIS A 38 2.53 1.36 16.74
N ASN A 39 3.45 0.56 16.21
CA ASN A 39 4.87 0.57 16.59
C ASN A 39 5.53 1.95 16.32
N ILE A 40 5.33 2.51 15.13
CA ILE A 40 5.99 3.78 14.75
C ILE A 40 5.41 4.99 15.50
N THR A 41 4.15 4.93 15.93
CA THR A 41 3.49 6.06 16.61
C THR A 41 3.77 6.12 18.12
N GLN A 42 4.42 5.12 18.70
CA GLN A 42 4.78 5.09 20.14
C GLN A 42 6.13 5.77 20.46
N LYS A 43 7.01 5.99 19.47
CA LYS A 43 8.44 6.32 19.70
C LYS A 43 8.80 7.81 19.68
N GLY A 44 7.83 8.71 19.81
CA GLY A 44 8.06 10.16 19.76
C GLY A 44 7.90 10.76 18.35
N PRO A 45 8.48 11.94 18.05
CA PRO A 45 8.26 12.65 16.79
C PRO A 45 8.73 11.82 15.60
N LEU A 46 7.83 11.59 14.65
CA LEU A 46 8.08 10.75 13.48
C LEU A 46 8.65 11.59 12.34
N CYS A 47 9.71 11.11 11.69
CA CYS A 47 10.35 11.78 10.55
C CYS A 47 10.75 13.25 10.83
N ASN A 48 11.35 13.54 12.00
CA ASN A 48 11.76 14.89 12.42
C ASN A 48 10.64 15.95 12.34
N GLY A 49 9.38 15.54 12.56
CA GLY A 49 8.24 16.47 12.48
C GLY A 49 7.88 16.88 11.06
N SER A 50 8.28 16.09 10.05
CA SER A 50 7.89 16.31 8.66
C SER A 50 6.38 16.44 8.52
N MET A 51 5.95 17.22 7.54
CA MET A 51 4.56 17.55 7.28
C MET A 51 4.08 16.88 6.00
N VAL A 52 2.86 16.34 6.02
CA VAL A 52 2.23 15.68 4.87
C VAL A 52 0.84 16.23 4.62
N TRP A 53 0.33 16.05 3.41
CA TRP A 53 -1.03 16.47 3.07
C TRP A 53 -2.06 15.71 3.89
N ASN A 54 -3.00 16.42 4.50
CA ASN A 54 -4.15 15.74 5.06
C ASN A 54 -5.01 15.18 3.91
N VAL A 55 -5.50 13.95 4.05
CA VAL A 55 -6.30 13.28 3.01
C VAL A 55 -7.60 12.76 3.59
N ASN A 56 -8.62 12.66 2.74
CA ASN A 56 -9.88 12.06 3.12
C ASN A 56 -9.76 10.52 3.07
N LEU A 57 -9.90 9.87 4.22
CA LEU A 57 -9.76 8.41 4.37
C LEU A 57 -11.04 7.60 4.03
N THR A 58 -12.04 8.19 3.37
CA THR A 58 -13.34 7.50 3.13
C THR A 58 -13.42 6.61 1.89
N ALA A 59 -12.87 7.04 0.75
CA ALA A 59 -13.05 6.32 -0.52
C ALA A 59 -11.95 5.27 -0.75
N ASN A 60 -10.68 5.69 -0.72
CA ASN A 60 -9.54 4.80 -0.87
C ASN A 60 -8.45 5.17 0.14
N PRO A 61 -8.62 4.76 1.42
CA PRO A 61 -7.72 5.18 2.50
C PRO A 61 -6.27 4.76 2.25
N TYR A 62 -6.04 3.61 1.64
CA TYR A 62 -4.70 3.07 1.43
C TYR A 62 -3.92 3.86 0.37
N CYS A 63 -4.52 4.10 -0.80
CA CYS A 63 -3.86 4.87 -1.86
C CYS A 63 -3.69 6.35 -1.46
N ALA A 64 -4.70 6.96 -0.85
CA ALA A 64 -4.60 8.35 -0.41
C ALA A 64 -3.51 8.54 0.65
N ALA A 65 -3.40 7.61 1.61
CA ALA A 65 -2.32 7.64 2.60
C ALA A 65 -0.94 7.42 1.98
N LEU A 66 -0.82 6.52 0.99
CA LEU A 66 0.42 6.30 0.27
C LEU A 66 0.86 7.54 -0.50
N GLU A 67 -0.04 8.17 -1.26
CA GLU A 67 0.24 9.40 -2.01
C GLU A 67 0.71 10.51 -1.07
N SER A 68 0.06 10.68 0.08
CA SER A 68 0.46 11.69 1.07
C SER A 68 1.85 11.42 1.66
N LEU A 69 2.08 10.18 2.13
CA LEU A 69 3.35 9.78 2.75
C LEU A 69 4.51 9.70 1.76
N SER A 70 4.25 9.49 0.47
CA SER A 70 5.29 9.44 -0.56
C SER A 70 6.04 10.76 -0.76
N ASN A 71 5.49 11.88 -0.26
CA ASN A 71 6.13 13.20 -0.30
C ASN A 71 7.21 13.39 0.77
N VAL A 72 7.37 12.44 1.70
CA VAL A 72 8.41 12.47 2.73
C VAL A 72 9.57 11.61 2.26
N SER A 73 10.65 12.24 1.81
CA SER A 73 11.92 11.58 1.53
C SER A 73 12.69 11.32 2.83
N ASP A 74 13.65 10.39 2.78
CA ASP A 74 14.67 10.19 3.83
C ASP A 74 14.15 9.82 5.24
N CYS A 75 12.95 9.24 5.33
CA CYS A 75 12.40 8.69 6.57
C CYS A 75 12.23 7.17 6.53
N HIS A 76 13.24 6.44 7.01
CA HIS A 76 13.19 4.97 7.09
C HIS A 76 12.07 4.43 7.99
N ALA A 77 11.64 5.21 8.99
CA ALA A 77 10.60 4.79 9.93
C ALA A 77 9.24 4.53 9.25
N ILE A 78 8.95 5.17 8.11
CA ILE A 78 7.68 4.98 7.38
C ILE A 78 7.83 4.11 6.14
N GLN A 79 9.05 3.68 5.78
CA GLN A 79 9.32 2.93 4.55
C GLN A 79 8.55 1.60 4.49
N ARG A 80 8.48 0.88 5.63
CA ARG A 80 7.70 -0.37 5.72
C ARG A 80 6.20 -0.10 5.57
N THR A 81 5.69 0.94 6.23
CA THR A 81 4.30 1.39 6.13
C THR A 81 3.92 1.72 4.69
N GLN A 82 4.75 2.49 3.97
CA GLN A 82 4.54 2.80 2.55
C GLN A 82 4.47 1.53 1.69
N ARG A 83 5.33 0.53 1.96
CA ARG A 83 5.33 -0.75 1.24
C ARG A 83 4.07 -1.60 1.52
N MET A 84 3.56 -1.57 2.75
CA MET A 84 2.29 -2.23 3.11
C MET A 84 1.10 -1.52 2.46
N LEU A 85 1.07 -0.19 2.48
CA LEU A 85 0.03 0.62 1.84
C LEU A 85 0.00 0.40 0.33
N SER A 86 1.15 0.27 -0.33
CA SER A 86 1.20 0.00 -1.78
C SER A 86 0.68 -1.39 -2.16
N ALA A 87 0.82 -2.39 -1.26
CA ALA A 87 0.23 -3.70 -1.46
C ALA A 87 -1.30 -3.70 -1.27
N LEU A 88 -1.81 -2.85 -0.38
CA LEU A 88 -3.24 -2.68 -0.10
C LEU A 88 -3.95 -1.71 -1.06
N CYS A 89 -3.18 -0.84 -1.73
CA CYS A 89 -3.67 0.09 -2.73
C CYS A 89 -3.90 -0.66 -4.06
N PRO A 90 -5.15 -0.78 -4.56
CA PRO A 90 -5.41 -1.43 -5.83
C PRO A 90 -4.70 -0.69 -6.97
N ARG A 91 -3.88 -1.42 -7.76
CA ARG A 91 -3.02 -0.89 -8.84
C ARG A 91 -3.73 -0.09 -9.95
N LYS A 92 -5.07 -0.05 -9.98
CA LYS A 92 -5.82 0.79 -10.91
C LYS A 92 -5.86 2.24 -10.40
N LEU A 93 -4.76 2.95 -10.58
CA LEU A 93 -4.81 4.36 -10.94
C LEU A 93 -5.28 4.43 -12.40
N SER A 94 -6.55 4.09 -12.65
CA SER A 94 -7.16 4.30 -13.97
C SER A 94 -7.16 5.80 -14.21
N SER A 95 -6.59 6.23 -15.33
CA SER A 95 -6.39 7.59 -15.83
C SER A 95 -7.68 8.42 -16.00
N GLY A 96 -8.53 8.46 -14.99
CA GLY A 96 -9.87 9.04 -15.03
C GLY A 96 -10.67 8.89 -13.74
N GLN A 97 -10.23 8.08 -12.78
CA GLN A 97 -10.71 8.25 -11.41
C GLN A 97 -9.98 9.45 -10.84
N VAL A 98 -10.73 10.52 -10.64
CA VAL A 98 -10.34 11.66 -9.82
C VAL A 98 -9.56 11.09 -8.63
N SER A 99 -8.23 11.31 -8.64
CA SER A 99 -7.33 11.08 -7.49
C SER A 99 -8.13 11.44 -6.27
N SER A 100 -8.11 10.63 -5.21
CA SER A 100 -8.80 10.93 -3.96
C SER A 100 -8.37 12.33 -3.54
N GLN A 101 -9.13 13.34 -3.98
CA GLN A 101 -8.51 14.62 -4.30
C GLN A 101 -8.13 15.15 -2.95
N PRO A 102 -6.83 15.31 -2.66
CA PRO A 102 -6.45 15.64 -1.31
C PRO A 102 -7.17 16.94 -1.03
N ILE A 103 -7.76 17.06 0.16
CA ILE A 103 -8.12 18.36 0.68
C ILE A 103 -6.75 19.00 0.92
N ARG A 104 -6.11 19.51 -0.15
CA ARG A 104 -4.76 20.09 -0.19
C ARG A 104 -4.71 21.42 0.54
N ASP A 105 -5.68 21.67 1.41
CA ASP A 105 -5.83 22.93 2.12
C ASP A 105 -5.06 22.88 3.44
N THR A 106 -4.74 21.68 3.96
CA THR A 106 -4.00 21.52 5.23
C THR A 106 -2.91 20.46 5.17
N LYS A 107 -1.73 20.83 5.68
CA LYS A 107 -0.66 19.90 6.02
C LYS A 107 -0.69 19.59 7.52
N VAL A 108 -0.35 18.36 7.88
CA VAL A 108 -0.28 17.88 9.26
C VAL A 108 1.02 17.13 9.49
N GLU A 109 1.48 17.06 10.73
CA GLU A 109 2.68 16.27 11.06
C GLU A 109 2.47 14.80 10.73
N VAL A 110 3.53 14.14 10.26
CA VAL A 110 3.52 12.71 9.92
C VAL A 110 3.10 11.84 11.10
N ILE A 111 3.49 12.18 12.33
CA ILE A 111 3.04 11.46 13.54
C ILE A 111 1.53 11.58 13.76
N ARG A 112 0.97 12.78 13.55
CA ARG A 112 -0.47 13.03 13.69
C ARG A 112 -1.23 12.28 12.62
N PHE A 113 -0.77 12.39 11.37
CA PHE A 113 -1.31 11.65 10.24
C PHE A 113 -1.35 10.13 10.47
N ALA A 114 -0.24 9.56 10.96
CA ALA A 114 -0.14 8.13 11.24
C ALA A 114 -1.10 7.68 12.36
N LYS A 115 -1.31 8.52 13.39
CA LYS A 115 -2.29 8.25 14.46
C LYS A 115 -3.73 8.28 13.94
N ASP A 116 -4.07 9.27 13.12
CA ASP A 116 -5.40 9.41 12.53
C ASP A 116 -5.71 8.23 11.60
N LEU A 117 -4.73 7.82 10.79
CA LEU A 117 -4.82 6.62 9.95
C LEU A 117 -5.01 5.35 10.81
N LEU A 118 -4.20 5.16 11.85
CA LEU A 118 -4.32 4.01 12.75
C LEU A 118 -5.71 3.93 13.40
N GLN A 119 -6.25 5.06 13.87
CA GLN A 119 -7.57 5.13 14.46
C GLN A 119 -8.66 4.80 13.43
N HIS A 120 -8.54 5.33 12.21
CA HIS A 120 -9.46 5.05 11.13
C HIS A 120 -9.49 3.55 10.77
N LEU A 121 -8.31 2.92 10.59
CA LEU A 121 -8.21 1.50 10.27
C LEU A 121 -8.78 0.62 11.39
N ARG A 122 -8.48 0.93 12.66
CA ARG A 122 -9.09 0.23 13.81
C ARG A 122 -10.61 0.40 13.87
N LYS A 123 -11.13 1.56 13.49
CA LYS A 123 -12.58 1.78 13.39
C LYS A 123 -13.16 0.87 12.30
N ASN A 124 -12.55 0.84 11.12
CA ASN A 124 -12.98 0.03 9.99
C ASN A 124 -13.01 -1.47 10.30
N VAL A 125 -11.96 -1.99 10.95
CA VAL A 125 -11.91 -3.38 11.42
C VAL A 125 -13.03 -3.69 12.41
N ARG A 126 -13.32 -2.78 13.34
CA ARG A 126 -14.44 -2.96 14.30
C ARG A 126 -15.82 -2.98 13.64
N HIS A 127 -16.00 -2.30 12.50
CA HIS A 127 -17.30 -2.14 11.84
C HIS A 127 -17.52 -3.05 10.64
N GLY A 128 -16.65 -4.01 10.33
CA GLY A 128 -16.86 -4.86 9.15
C GLY A 128 -16.34 -4.27 7.83
N LYS A 129 -15.74 -3.08 7.83
CA LYS A 129 -15.52 -2.27 6.61
C LYS A 129 -14.04 -2.20 6.22
N TRP A 130 -13.48 -3.25 5.63
CA TRP A 130 -12.05 -3.34 5.26
C TRP A 130 -11.78 -3.72 3.80
N ILE A 131 -12.83 -3.85 2.99
CA ILE A 131 -12.80 -4.16 1.55
C ILE A 131 -13.28 -2.95 0.77
#